data_AF-A0A392QZ82-F1
#
_entry.id   AF-A0A392QZ82-F1
#
_cell.length_a   1.000
_cell.length_b   1.000
_cell.length_c   1.000
_cell.angle_alpha   90.00
_cell.angle_beta   90.00
_cell.angle_gamma   90.00
#
_symmetry.space_group_name_H-M   'P 1'
#
loop_
_entity.id
_entity.type
_entity.pdbx_description
1 polymer ?
#
loop_
_entity_poly.entity_id
_entity_poly.type
_entity_poly.pdbx_seq_one_letter_code
_entity_poly.pdbx_strand_id
1 'polypeptide(L)'
;MDHLKMAVTKIAYHKPNVLLVEKSVSRYAQEYLLAKDISLVLNIKRPLLERIARCTGAQIVPSIDHLTSQKLGYCETFHVDKFFEEHGSAGQGGKKSTKTLMFFEDCPKPLGCT
;
A
#
# COMPACT_ATOMS: atom_id res chain seq x y z
N MET A 1 -16.29 -1.07 19.52
CA MET A 1 -15.14 -1.89 19.07
C MET A 1 -15.53 -2.80 17.90
N ASP A 2 -16.79 -3.24 17.84
CA ASP A 2 -17.26 -4.24 16.87
C ASP A 2 -17.20 -3.77 15.41
N HIS A 3 -17.46 -2.49 15.14
CA HIS A 3 -17.39 -1.93 13.78
C HIS A 3 -15.99 -2.02 13.16
N LEU A 4 -14.92 -1.78 13.93
CA LEU A 4 -13.53 -1.91 13.45
C LEU A 4 -13.18 -3.37 13.14
N LYS A 5 -13.58 -4.28 14.03
CA LYS A 5 -13.35 -5.72 13.85
C LYS A 5 -14.13 -6.26 12.64
N MET A 6 -15.37 -5.80 12.45
CA MET A 6 -16.18 -6.12 11.27
C MET A 6 -15.54 -5.60 9.99
N ALA A 7 -15.09 -4.34 9.99
CA ALA A 7 -14.36 -3.73 8.89
C ALA A 7 -13.12 -4.56 8.47
N VAL A 8 -12.27 -4.92 9.43
CA VAL A 8 -11.09 -5.77 9.17
C VAL A 8 -11.49 -7.16 8.70
N THR A 9 -12.56 -7.73 9.25
CA THR A 9 -13.08 -9.04 8.82
C THR A 9 -13.56 -9.01 7.37
N LYS A 10 -14.28 -7.96 6.96
CA LYS A 10 -14.68 -7.75 5.56
C LYS A 10 -13.47 -7.63 4.64
N ILE A 11 -12.45 -6.86 5.02
CA ILE A 11 -11.20 -6.75 4.24
C ILE A 11 -10.52 -8.13 4.12
N ALA A 12 -10.36 -8.83 5.23
CA ALA A 12 -9.69 -10.14 5.28
C ALA A 12 -10.42 -11.23 4.50
N TYR A 13 -11.75 -11.12 4.33
CA TYR A 13 -12.53 -12.02 3.47
C TYR A 13 -12.03 -12.06 2.02
N HIS A 14 -11.55 -10.92 1.51
CA HIS A 14 -10.95 -10.82 0.17
C HIS A 14 -9.50 -11.34 0.10
N LYS A 15 -8.89 -11.70 1.24
CA LYS A 15 -7.51 -12.23 1.34
C LYS A 15 -6.44 -11.38 0.64
N PRO A 16 -6.38 -10.06 0.84
CA PRO A 16 -5.28 -9.26 0.30
C PRO A 16 -3.97 -9.54 1.05
N ASN A 17 -2.84 -9.53 0.36
CA ASN A 17 -1.52 -9.56 1.01
C ASN A 17 -1.09 -8.16 1.50
N VAL A 18 -1.45 -7.12 0.74
CA VAL A 18 -1.08 -5.73 1.01
C VAL A 18 -2.32 -4.84 0.95
N LEU A 19 -2.55 -4.05 2.00
CA LEU A 19 -3.57 -3.02 2.08
C LEU A 19 -2.93 -1.63 2.03
N LEU A 20 -3.32 -0.85 1.03
CA LEU A 20 -2.85 0.52 0.82
C LEU A 20 -3.93 1.51 1.24
N VAL A 21 -3.60 2.49 2.08
CA VAL A 21 -4.55 3.52 2.50
C VAL A 21 -4.00 4.94 2.32
N GLU A 22 -4.90 5.86 1.97
CA GLU A 22 -4.55 7.26 1.72
C GLU A 22 -4.21 8.03 3.01
N LYS A 23 -4.84 7.65 4.13
CA LYS A 23 -4.74 8.33 5.42
C LYS A 23 -4.22 7.38 6.50
N SER A 24 -4.64 7.60 7.73
CA SER A 24 -4.31 6.78 8.89
C SER A 24 -5.33 5.66 9.13
N VAL A 25 -4.92 4.65 9.90
CA VAL A 25 -5.77 3.57 10.42
C VAL A 25 -5.57 3.49 11.93
N SER A 26 -6.65 3.27 12.69
CA SER A 26 -6.58 3.14 14.15
C SER A 26 -5.65 2.00 14.59
N ARG A 27 -4.95 2.17 15.71
CA ARG A 27 -4.00 1.18 16.24
C ARG A 27 -4.62 -0.22 16.41
N TYR A 28 -5.83 -0.31 16.96
CA TYR A 28 -6.55 -1.58 17.10
C TYR A 28 -6.79 -2.29 15.76
N ALA A 29 -7.16 -1.54 14.71
CA ALA A 29 -7.34 -2.14 13.39
C ALA A 29 -6.01 -2.60 12.77
N GLN A 30 -4.90 -1.91 13.03
CA GLN A 30 -3.57 -2.37 12.60
C GLN A 30 -3.22 -3.71 13.25
N GLU A 31 -3.52 -3.90 14.54
CA GLU A 31 -3.29 -5.16 15.25
C GLU A 31 -4.18 -6.29 14.71
N TYR A 32 -5.43 -6.00 14.37
CA TYR A 32 -6.31 -6.98 13.73
C TYR A 32 -5.85 -7.35 12.31
N LEU A 33 -5.34 -6.39 11.52
CA LEU A 33 -4.79 -6.67 10.19
C LEU A 33 -3.51 -7.51 10.28
N LEU A 34 -2.63 -7.19 11.24
CA LEU A 34 -1.43 -7.97 11.52
C LEU A 34 -1.76 -9.41 11.93
N ALA A 35 -2.76 -9.60 12.79
CA ALA A 35 -3.24 -10.94 13.18
C ALA A 35 -3.85 -11.74 12.01
N LYS A 36 -4.10 -11.10 10.86
CA LYS A 36 -4.57 -11.71 9.61
C LYS A 36 -3.46 -11.81 8.56
N ASP A 37 -2.22 -11.50 8.91
CA ASP A 37 -1.06 -11.49 8.02
C ASP A 37 -1.22 -10.55 6.81
N ILE A 38 -1.87 -9.39 7.04
CA ILE A 38 -2.08 -8.36 6.01
C ILE A 38 -1.10 -7.23 6.26
N SER A 39 -0.20 -6.99 5.30
CA SER A 39 0.71 -5.85 5.34
C SER A 39 -0.05 -4.55 5.08
N LEU A 40 0.15 -3.54 5.93
CA LEU A 40 -0.55 -2.26 5.85
C LEU A 40 0.42 -1.13 5.51
N VAL A 41 0.09 -0.36 4.47
CA VAL A 41 0.82 0.86 4.08
C VAL A 41 -0.06 2.08 4.29
N LEU A 42 0.41 3.01 5.12
CA LEU A 42 -0.33 4.19 5.55
C LEU A 42 0.12 5.46 4.82
N ASN A 43 -0.74 6.49 4.82
CA ASN A 43 -0.40 7.85 4.40
C ASN A 43 0.10 7.97 2.94
N ILE A 44 -0.45 7.16 2.03
CA ILE A 44 -0.09 7.23 0.62
C ILE A 44 -0.79 8.43 -0.02
N LYS A 45 -0.02 9.33 -0.66
CA LYS A 45 -0.59 10.47 -1.38
C LYS A 45 -1.56 9.97 -2.47
N ARG A 46 -2.72 10.61 -2.58
CA ARG A 46 -3.76 10.25 -3.57
C ARG A 46 -3.23 10.00 -4.99
N PRO A 47 -2.38 10.88 -5.58
CA PRO A 47 -1.87 10.65 -6.94
C PRO A 47 -0.97 9.41 -7.06
N LEU A 48 -0.27 9.04 -5.99
CA LEU A 48 0.56 7.83 -5.96
C LEU A 48 -0.33 6.58 -5.85
N LEU A 49 -1.38 6.63 -5.02
CA LEU A 49 -2.34 5.53 -4.89
C LEU A 49 -3.05 5.26 -6.23
N GLU A 50 -3.44 6.31 -6.95
CA GLU A 50 -4.03 6.22 -8.30
C GLU A 50 -3.07 5.64 -9.34
N ARG A 51 -1.77 5.96 -9.23
CA ARG A 51 -0.75 5.35 -10.09
C ARG A 51 -0.62 3.85 -9.79
N ILE A 52 -0.49 3.46 -8.53
CA ILE A 52 -0.40 2.05 -8.13
C ILE A 52 -1.66 1.29 -8.57
N ALA A 53 -2.84 1.85 -8.35
CA ALA A 53 -4.11 1.27 -8.77
C ALA A 53 -4.15 1.02 -10.28
N ARG A 54 -3.68 1.99 -11.07
CA ARG A 54 -3.58 1.83 -12.53
C ARG A 54 -2.63 0.70 -12.92
N CYS A 55 -1.41 0.67 -12.39
CA CYS A 55 -0.41 -0.35 -12.73
C CYS A 55 -0.88 -1.76 -12.34
N THR A 56 -1.40 -1.92 -11.12
CA THR A 56 -1.84 -3.22 -10.59
C THR A 56 -3.23 -3.66 -11.06
N GLY A 57 -3.99 -2.75 -11.68
CA GLY A 57 -5.41 -2.96 -12.01
C GLY A 57 -6.34 -2.96 -10.79
N ALA A 58 -5.87 -2.48 -9.63
CA ALA A 58 -6.70 -2.34 -8.43
C ALA A 58 -7.74 -1.22 -8.60
N GLN A 59 -8.85 -1.34 -7.88
CA GLN A 59 -9.79 -0.24 -7.73
C GLN A 59 -9.67 0.40 -6.34
N ILE A 60 -9.57 1.74 -6.31
CA ILE A 60 -9.58 2.49 -5.05
C ILE A 60 -11.02 2.63 -4.57
N VAL A 61 -11.27 2.23 -3.32
CA VAL A 61 -12.58 2.34 -2.68
C VAL A 61 -12.62 3.46 -1.64
N PRO A 62 -13.70 4.24 -1.56
CA PRO A 62 -13.84 5.27 -0.52
C PRO A 62 -14.24 4.69 0.83
N SER A 63 -14.89 3.51 0.85
CA SER A 63 -15.34 2.81 2.06
C SER A 63 -15.36 1.30 1.84
N ILE A 64 -15.26 0.56 2.94
CA ILE A 64 -15.25 -0.90 3.03
C ILE A 64 -16.55 -1.51 2.50
N ASP A 65 -17.67 -0.79 2.59
CA ASP A 65 -18.96 -1.30 2.11
C ASP A 65 -19.04 -1.45 0.59
N HIS A 66 -18.11 -0.83 -0.15
CA HIS A 66 -18.04 -0.98 -1.62
C HIS A 66 -17.29 -2.24 -2.08
N LEU A 67 -16.60 -2.97 -1.19
CA LEU A 67 -15.70 -4.09 -1.53
C LEU A 67 -16.39 -5.32 -2.18
N THR A 68 -17.72 -5.37 -2.25
CA THR A 68 -18.51 -6.58 -2.54
C THR A 68 -18.35 -7.18 -3.94
N SER A 69 -17.78 -6.46 -4.91
CA SER A 69 -17.60 -6.96 -6.29
C SER A 69 -16.29 -6.49 -6.94
N GLN A 70 -15.34 -6.02 -6.13
CA GLN A 70 -14.19 -5.28 -6.64
C GLN A 70 -12.97 -6.14 -6.94
N LYS A 71 -12.32 -5.80 -8.05
CA LYS A 71 -11.08 -6.41 -8.49
C LYS A 71 -9.95 -5.93 -7.59
N LEU A 72 -9.39 -6.85 -6.79
CA LEU A 72 -8.11 -6.62 -6.14
C LEU A 72 -7.04 -6.38 -7.21
N GLY A 73 -6.12 -5.47 -6.92
CA GLY A 73 -4.93 -5.33 -7.75
C GLY A 73 -4.04 -6.55 -7.67
N TYR A 74 -3.22 -6.75 -8.69
CA TYR A 74 -2.23 -7.81 -8.75
C TYR A 74 -0.84 -7.26 -9.11
N CYS A 75 0.18 -7.85 -8.50
CA CYS A 75 1.59 -7.78 -8.86
C CYS A 75 2.22 -9.10 -8.40
N GLU A 76 3.23 -9.62 -9.11
CA GLU A 76 3.87 -10.88 -8.70
C GLU A 76 4.67 -10.69 -7.42
N THR A 77 5.42 -9.60 -7.35
CA THR A 77 6.36 -9.35 -6.26
C THR A 77 6.11 -7.98 -5.63
N PHE A 78 6.01 -7.97 -4.30
CA PHE A 78 6.02 -6.75 -3.49
C PHE A 78 7.19 -6.81 -2.50
N HIS A 79 8.05 -5.81 -2.53
CA HIS A 79 9.17 -5.71 -1.59
C HIS A 79 9.48 -4.27 -1.20
N VAL A 80 10.23 -4.10 -0.11
CA VAL A 80 10.54 -2.80 0.49
C VAL A 80 12.02 -2.73 0.77
N ASP A 81 12.71 -1.84 0.05
CA ASP A 81 14.17 -1.72 0.11
C ASP A 81 14.61 -0.35 0.58
N LYS A 82 15.77 -0.30 1.23
CA LYS A 82 16.43 0.94 1.66
C LYS A 82 17.52 1.32 0.68
N PHE A 83 17.39 2.50 0.08
CA PHE A 83 18.35 3.07 -0.84
C PHE A 83 19.12 4.23 -0.21
N PHE A 84 20.43 4.27 -0.47
CA PHE A 84 21.28 5.38 -0.09
C PHE A 84 21.31 6.39 -1.25
N GLU A 85 20.99 7.64 -0.95
CA GLU A 85 21.08 8.72 -1.92
C GLU A 85 22.50 9.29 -1.89
N GLU A 86 23.29 8.97 -2.92
CA GLU A 86 24.69 9.43 -3.01
C GLU A 86 24.80 10.91 -3.42
N HIS A 87 23.79 11.46 -4.09
CA HIS A 87 23.80 12.80 -4.70
C HIS A 87 22.82 13.78 -4.03
N GLY A 88 22.77 13.81 -2.70
CA GLY A 88 21.99 14.83 -1.98
C GLY A 88 22.56 16.23 -2.25
N SER A 89 21.73 17.17 -2.71
CA SER A 89 22.08 18.56 -3.06
C SER A 89 22.57 19.45 -1.89
N ALA A 90 22.97 18.87 -0.76
CA ALA A 90 23.50 19.61 0.37
C ALA A 90 25.01 19.74 0.24
N GLY A 91 25.47 20.91 -0.17
CA GLY A 91 26.89 21.25 -0.30
C GLY A 91 27.72 20.85 0.94
N GLN A 92 28.94 20.35 0.68
CA GLN A 92 30.09 20.13 1.60
C GLN A 92 29.83 19.74 3.09
N GLY A 93 28.69 19.14 3.44
CA GLY A 93 28.41 18.71 4.82
C GLY A 93 27.13 17.88 5.01
N GLY A 94 26.51 17.40 3.93
CA GLY A 94 25.22 16.72 3.96
C GLY A 94 25.26 15.29 4.49
N LYS A 95 24.45 14.98 5.51
CA LYS A 95 24.12 13.60 5.92
C LYS A 95 23.63 12.81 4.71
N LYS A 96 24.23 11.64 4.43
CA LYS A 96 23.70 10.66 3.47
C LYS A 96 22.23 10.36 3.84
N SER A 97 21.27 10.75 2.99
CA SER A 97 19.86 10.45 3.20
C SER A 97 19.57 9.02 2.74
N THR A 98 18.96 8.22 3.61
CA THR A 98 18.41 6.91 3.23
C THR A 98 16.94 7.09 2.91
N LYS A 99 16.51 6.56 1.76
CA LYS A 99 15.09 6.51 1.36
C LYS A 99 14.63 5.06 1.37
N THR A 100 13.48 4.81 1.98
CA THR A 100 12.81 3.51 1.89
C THR A 100 11.84 3.57 0.72
N LEU A 101 11.97 2.66 -0.23
CA LEU A 101 11.14 2.55 -1.42
C LEU A 101 10.34 1.26 -1.38
N MET A 102 9.16 1.28 -2.00
CA MET A 102 8.29 0.12 -2.15
C MET A 102 8.19 -0.21 -3.63
N PHE A 103 8.33 -1.49 -3.96
CA PHE A 103 8.33 -1.98 -5.33
C PHE A 103 7.14 -2.91 -5.54
N PHE A 104 6.42 -2.69 -6.64
CA PHE A 104 5.30 -3.51 -7.10
C PHE A 104 5.68 -4.02 -8.50
N GLU A 105 6.28 -5.19 -8.57
CA GLU A 105 6.87 -5.72 -9.79
C GLU A 105 5.94 -6.71 -10.50
N ASP A 106 6.16 -6.87 -11.81
CA ASP A 106 5.39 -7.77 -12.67
C ASP A 106 3.88 -7.52 -12.59
N CYS A 107 3.51 -6.24 -12.57
CA CYS A 107 2.13 -5.82 -12.69
C CYS A 107 1.53 -6.25 -14.05
N PRO A 108 0.21 -6.52 -14.14
CA PRO A 108 -0.44 -6.89 -15.40
C PRO A 108 -0.20 -5.88 -16.54
N LYS A 109 0.40 -6.33 -17.63
CA LYS A 109 0.55 -5.54 -18.87
C LYS A 109 -0.84 -5.32 -19.52
N PRO A 110 -1.11 -4.18 -20.18
CA PRO A 110 -0.19 -3.12 -20.62
C PRO A 110 -0.17 -1.89 -19.70
N LEU A 111 -0.52 -2.05 -18.42
CA LEU A 111 -0.78 -0.92 -17.52
C LEU A 111 0.56 -0.36 -17.01
N GLY A 112 1.13 0.57 -17.80
CA GLY A 112 2.54 0.98 -17.78
C GLY A 112 3.25 1.10 -16.43
N CYS A 113 4.54 0.74 -16.43
CA CYS A 113 5.44 0.84 -15.29
C CYS A 113 6.21 2.18 -15.30
N THR A 114 6.77 2.56 -14.14
CA THR A 114 7.72 3.68 -14.01
C THR A 114 9.15 3.25 -14.24
#